data_AF-A0A496Z0T9-F1
#
_entry.id   AF-A0A496Z0T9-F1
#
_cell.length_a   1.000
_cell.length_b   1.000
_cell.length_c   1.000
_cell.angle_alpha   90.00
_cell.angle_beta   90.00
_cell.angle_gamma   90.00
#
_symmetry.space_group_name_H-M   'P 1'
#
loop_
_entity.id
_entity.type
_entity.pdbx_description
1 polymer ?
#
loop_
_entity_poly.entity_id
_entity_poly.type
_entity_poly.pdbx_seq_one_letter_code
_entity_poly.pdbx_strand_id
1 'polypeptide(L)'
;MPQLAIYIDDDLSKKLNKAIKASGKSRSRWVADLITEKLEDEWPERFFELAGSWAGEETPEQIMSKIRKGLEQPESREDLSS
;
A
#
# COMPACT_ATOMS: atom_id res chain seq x y z
N MET A 1 -27.54 12.78 -4.04
CA MET A 1 -26.41 12.07 -3.38
C MET A 1 -26.11 12.78 -2.07
N PRO A 2 -25.93 12.06 -0.95
CA PRO A 2 -25.50 12.69 0.29
C PRO A 2 -24.09 13.29 0.11
N GLN A 3 -23.85 14.46 0.70
CA GLN A 3 -22.56 15.15 0.68
C GLN A 3 -21.97 15.14 2.10
N LEU A 4 -20.66 14.90 2.20
CA LEU A 4 -19.92 14.90 3.47
C LEU A 4 -18.88 16.02 3.44
N ALA A 5 -18.97 16.96 4.39
CA ALA A 5 -17.96 17.98 4.63
C ALA A 5 -17.23 17.66 5.94
N ILE A 6 -15.89 17.61 5.89
CA ILE A 6 -15.04 17.31 7.05
C ILE A 6 -14.01 18.41 7.23
N TYR A 7 -13.74 18.76 8.49
CA TYR A 7 -12.62 19.60 8.84
C TYR A 7 -11.38 18.72 9.03
N ILE A 8 -10.29 19.12 8.39
CA ILE A 8 -8.97 18.49 8.55
C ILE A 8 -7.96 19.59 8.80
N ASP A 9 -6.94 19.29 9.61
CA ASP A 9 -5.82 20.19 9.81
C ASP A 9 -4.87 20.19 8.59
N ASP A 10 -3.94 21.13 8.60
CA ASP A 10 -2.99 21.32 7.49
C ASP A 10 -2.04 20.13 7.29
N ASP A 11 -1.67 19.42 8.36
CA ASP A 11 -0.79 18.24 8.25
C ASP A 11 -1.53 17.09 7.58
N LEU A 12 -2.77 16.85 7.99
CA LEU A 12 -3.64 15.85 7.38
C LEU A 12 -3.96 16.20 5.92
N SER A 13 -4.19 17.47 5.60
CA SER A 13 -4.38 17.94 4.22
C SER A 13 -3.16 17.68 3.33
N LYS A 14 -1.94 17.90 3.84
CA LYS A 14 -0.70 17.58 3.11
C LYS A 14 -0.56 16.08 2.85
N LYS A 15 -0.83 15.25 3.85
CA LYS A 15 -0.81 13.78 3.73
C LYS A 15 -1.83 13.29 2.70
N LEU A 16 -3.05 13.81 2.75
CA LEU A 16 -4.11 13.51 1.80
C LEU A 16 -3.68 13.84 0.36
N ASN A 17 -3.15 15.04 0.13
CA ASN A 17 -2.67 15.44 -1.20
C ASN A 17 -1.56 14.53 -1.74
N LYS A 18 -0.66 14.05 -0.86
CA LYS A 18 0.38 13.07 -1.25
C LYS A 18 -0.23 11.73 -1.65
N ALA A 19 -1.19 11.21 -0.89
CA ALA A 19 -1.87 9.95 -1.18
C ALA A 19 -2.68 10.01 -2.49
N ILE A 20 -3.34 11.15 -2.75
CA ILE A 20 -4.04 11.42 -4.00
C ILE A 20 -3.08 11.36 -5.19
N LYS A 21 -1.94 12.05 -5.11
CA LYS A 21 -0.93 12.03 -6.18
C LYS A 21 -0.39 10.63 -6.45
N ALA A 22 -0.14 9.84 -5.40
CA ALA A 22 0.35 8.47 -5.54
C ALA A 22 -0.69 7.52 -6.15
N SER A 23 -1.98 7.71 -5.84
CA SER A 23 -3.06 6.84 -6.32
C SER A 23 -3.60 7.20 -7.71
N GLY A 24 -3.36 8.42 -8.19
CA GLY A 24 -3.93 8.93 -9.46
C GLY A 24 -5.45 9.17 -9.41
N LYS A 25 -6.09 9.04 -8.25
CA LYS A 25 -7.55 9.20 -8.06
C LYS A 25 -7.92 10.64 -7.72
N SER A 26 -9.17 11.04 -7.96
CA SER A 26 -9.69 12.32 -7.44
C SER A 26 -9.85 12.27 -5.91
N ARG A 27 -9.86 13.44 -5.25
CA ARG A 27 -9.98 13.51 -3.77
C ARG A 27 -11.21 12.78 -3.25
N SER A 28 -12.37 13.06 -3.86
CA SER A 28 -13.65 12.47 -3.45
C SER A 28 -13.66 10.96 -3.67
N ARG A 29 -13.09 10.46 -4.77
CA ARG A 29 -13.00 9.02 -5.02
C ARG A 29 -12.08 8.34 -4.02
N TRP A 30 -10.92 8.94 -3.75
CA TRP A 30 -9.96 8.42 -2.78
C TRP A 30 -10.57 8.30 -1.37
N VAL A 31 -11.28 9.34 -0.91
CA VAL A 31 -11.96 9.32 0.39
C VAL A 31 -13.11 8.33 0.42
N ALA A 32 -13.91 8.22 -0.66
CA ALA A 32 -14.99 7.25 -0.74
C ALA A 32 -14.46 5.81 -0.66
N ASP A 33 -13.41 5.49 -1.43
CA ASP A 33 -12.76 4.18 -1.39
C ASP A 33 -12.21 3.88 0.01
N LEU A 34 -11.58 4.86 0.67
CA LEU A 34 -11.07 4.70 2.04
C LEU A 34 -12.21 4.39 3.03
N ILE A 35 -13.35 5.07 2.93
CA ILE A 35 -14.50 4.80 3.79
C ILE A 35 -15.04 3.40 3.52
N THR A 36 -15.15 3.00 2.24
CA THR A 36 -15.57 1.64 1.88
C THR A 36 -14.64 0.59 2.48
N GLU A 37 -13.33 0.70 2.28
CA GLU A 37 -12.33 -0.21 2.84
C GLU A 37 -12.40 -0.29 4.38
N LYS A 38 -12.68 0.83 5.05
CA LYS A 38 -12.80 0.87 6.51
C LYS A 38 -14.12 0.31 7.05
N LEU A 39 -15.13 0.18 6.20
CA LEU A 39 -16.42 -0.41 6.54
C LEU A 39 -16.56 -1.85 6.03
N GLU A 40 -15.57 -2.36 5.29
CA GLU A 40 -15.48 -3.78 4.98
C GLU A 40 -15.13 -4.54 6.27
N ASP A 41 -16.11 -5.25 6.82
CA ASP A 41 -15.96 -6.15 7.97
C ASP A 41 -15.52 -7.58 7.56
N GLU A 42 -15.29 -7.81 6.26
CA GLU A 42 -14.96 -9.11 5.71
C GLU A 42 -13.50 -9.18 5.26
N TRP A 43 -12.87 -10.34 5.49
CA TRP A 43 -11.55 -10.61 4.92
C TRP A 43 -11.64 -10.67 3.39
N PRO A 44 -10.63 -10.19 2.65
CA PRO A 44 -10.60 -10.29 1.20
C PRO A 44 -10.81 -11.72 0.72
N GLU A 45 -11.42 -11.87 -0.46
CA GLU A 45 -11.60 -13.18 -1.08
C GLU A 45 -10.27 -13.92 -1.11
N ARG A 46 -10.27 -15.18 -0.68
CA ARG A 46 -9.08 -16.07 -0.64
C ARG A 46 -8.00 -15.68 0.39
N PHE A 47 -8.23 -14.73 1.29
CA PHE A 47 -7.25 -14.37 2.34
C PHE A 47 -6.78 -15.58 3.16
N PHE A 48 -7.70 -16.47 3.53
CA PHE A 48 -7.38 -17.68 4.28
C PHE A 48 -6.64 -18.74 3.45
N GLU A 49 -6.72 -18.69 2.12
CA GLU A 49 -5.95 -19.61 1.26
C GLU A 49 -4.45 -19.29 1.29
N LEU A 50 -4.07 -18.08 1.72
CA LEU A 50 -2.66 -17.71 1.85
C LEU A 50 -1.97 -18.48 2.98
N ALA A 51 -2.70 -18.89 4.02
CA ALA A 51 -2.14 -19.62 5.14
C ALA A 51 -1.63 -20.99 4.69
N GLY A 52 -0.30 -21.17 4.72
CA GLY A 52 0.35 -22.39 4.25
C GLY A 52 0.51 -22.50 2.74
N SER A 53 0.14 -21.48 1.95
CA SER A 53 0.37 -21.45 0.50
C SER A 53 1.84 -21.25 0.10
N TRP A 54 2.69 -20.82 1.03
CA TRP A 54 4.10 -20.60 0.76
C TRP A 54 4.82 -21.93 0.52
N ALA A 55 5.18 -22.19 -0.73
CA ALA A 55 5.91 -23.38 -1.16
C ALA A 55 7.45 -23.21 -1.10
N GLY A 56 7.94 -22.04 -0.66
CA GLY A 56 9.38 -21.79 -0.58
C GLY A 56 10.01 -22.55 0.58
N GLU A 57 11.22 -23.05 0.36
CA GLU A 57 12.01 -23.77 1.37
C GLU A 57 12.68 -22.81 2.39
N GLU A 58 12.66 -21.51 2.10
CA GLU A 58 13.31 -20.49 2.90
C GLU A 58 12.49 -20.14 4.16
N THR A 59 13.17 -20.02 5.29
CA THR A 59 12.55 -19.52 6.52
C THR A 59 12.30 -18.02 6.43
N PRO A 60 11.36 -17.48 7.22
CA PRO A 60 11.14 -16.03 7.31
C PRO A 60 12.42 -15.22 7.57
N GLU A 61 13.33 -15.74 8.39
CA GLU A 61 14.60 -15.08 8.73
C GLU A 61 15.55 -14.99 7.53
N GLN A 62 15.57 -16.04 6.69
CA GLN A 62 16.39 -16.07 5.47
C GLN A 62 15.85 -15.05 4.45
N ILE A 63 14.53 -15.00 4.26
CA ILE A 63 13.86 -14.02 3.40
C ILE A 63 14.17 -12.60 3.88
N MET A 64 14.00 -12.32 5.17
CA MET A 64 14.26 -11.00 5.75
C MET A 64 15.74 -10.61 5.66
N SER A 65 16.66 -11.57 5.79
CA SER A 65 18.10 -11.34 5.59
C SER A 65 18.42 -10.94 4.16
N LYS A 66 17.83 -11.61 3.16
CA LYS A 66 18.00 -11.27 1.74
C LYS A 66 17.44 -9.89 1.40
N ILE A 67 16.25 -9.54 1.90
CA ILE A 67 15.66 -8.21 1.69
C ILE A 67 16.59 -7.12 2.23
N ARG A 68 17.11 -7.29 3.45
CA ARG A 68 18.07 -6.34 4.04
C ARG A 68 19.33 -6.19 3.17
N LYS A 69 19.91 -7.30 2.72
CA LYS A 69 21.09 -7.30 1.83
C LYS A 69 20.83 -6.68 0.46
N GLY A 70 19.62 -6.83 -0.08
CA GLY A 70 19.21 -6.21 -1.35
C GLY A 70 19.07 -4.69 -1.23
N LEU A 71 18.62 -4.19 -0.08
CA LEU A 71 18.56 -2.76 0.22
C LEU A 71 19.94 -2.11 0.42
N GLU A 72 20.99 -2.91 0.63
CA GLU A 72 22.38 -2.44 0.75
C GLU A 72 23.09 -2.32 -0.60
N GLN A 73 22.50 -2.83 -1.68
CA GLN A 73 23.03 -2.66 -3.04
C GLN A 73 22.29 -1.48 -3.70
N PRO A 74 22.94 -0.32 -3.88
CA PRO A 74 22.36 0.71 -4.71
C PRO A 74 22.35 0.18 -6.14
N GLU A 75 21.21 -0.29 -6.61
CA GLU A 75 21.03 -0.49 -8.04
C GLU A 75 21.20 0.89 -8.70
N SER A 76 22.36 1.10 -9.34
CA SER A 76 22.63 2.29 -10.11
C SER A 76 21.57 2.39 -11.19
N ARG A 77 20.86 3.51 -11.24
CA ARG A 77 19.78 3.80 -12.19
C ARG A 77 20.20 3.76 -13.67
N GLU A 78 21.47 3.48 -13.96
CA GLU A 78 22.06 3.52 -15.30
C GLU A 78 21.87 2.21 -16.08
N ASP A 79 21.57 1.08 -15.42
CA ASP A 79 21.45 -0.23 -16.11
C ASP A 79 20.08 -0.47 -16.77
N LEU A 80 19.11 0.45 -16.62
CA LEU A 80 17.78 0.36 -17.24
C LEU A 80 17.67 1.13 -18.57
N SER A 81 18.77 1.64 -19.12
CA SER A 81 18.79 2.47 -20.33
C SER A 81 19.65 1.93 -21.49
N SER A 82 19.97 0.63 -21.53
CA SER A 82 20.60 0.00 -22.71
C SER A 82 19.64 -0.95 -23.43
#